data_AF-A0A1F7Q8A7-F1
#
_entry.id   AF-A0A1F7Q8A7-F1
#
_cell.length_a   1.000
_cell.length_b   1.000
_cell.length_c   1.000
_cell.angle_alpha   90.00
_cell.angle_beta   90.00
_cell.angle_gamma   90.00
#
_symmetry.space_group_name_H-M   'P 1'
#
loop_
_entity.id
_entity.type
_entity.pdbx_description
1 polymer ?
#
loop_
_entity_poly.entity_id
_entity_poly.type
_entity_poly.pdbx_seq_one_letter_code
_entity_poly.pdbx_strand_id
1 'polypeptide(L)'
;MTMSRTTTEARPGALAGWLRATAPLWPLGLARILYGYLWWQQSAWKVPSDDFGRTSGGGLWYWVQQEIQHPTVGAYRDFLVTVMIPHWTFFGWMTLLTETFIGVTLMLGLGTRLGALVALGMAANITVGILGVPHEWGWTYVMLLALPALFLLTDAGRSFGVDAFLAGPLERAAARGSRLARLARWLV
;
A
#
# COMPACT_ATOMS: atom_id res chain seq x y z
N MET A 1 -30.57 -55.44 18.38
CA MET A 1 -29.85 -54.26 18.88
C MET A 1 -28.62 -54.08 18.01
N THR A 2 -28.76 -53.35 16.90
CA THR A 2 -27.71 -53.19 15.88
C THR A 2 -27.28 -51.73 15.89
N MET A 3 -26.09 -51.47 16.43
CA MET A 3 -25.50 -50.14 16.48
C MET A 3 -25.18 -49.64 15.06
N SER A 4 -25.91 -48.62 14.61
CA SER A 4 -25.56 -47.81 13.45
C SER A 4 -24.28 -47.02 13.75
N ARG A 5 -23.15 -47.44 13.17
CA ARG A 5 -21.94 -46.62 13.12
C ARG A 5 -22.16 -45.49 12.09
N THR A 6 -22.46 -44.30 12.56
CA THR A 6 -22.34 -43.07 11.77
C THR A 6 -20.86 -42.73 11.63
N THR A 7 -20.22 -43.29 10.61
CA THR A 7 -18.92 -42.79 10.15
C THR A 7 -19.13 -41.38 9.60
N THR A 8 -18.67 -40.38 10.35
CA THR A 8 -18.59 -39.00 9.89
C THR A 8 -17.48 -38.93 8.85
N GLU A 9 -17.82 -39.20 7.59
CA GLU A 9 -16.93 -38.88 6.47
C GLU A 9 -16.81 -37.36 6.38
N ALA A 10 -15.64 -36.84 6.77
CA ALA A 10 -15.29 -35.44 6.55
C ALA A 10 -15.35 -35.17 5.03
N ARG A 11 -16.34 -34.40 4.58
CA ARG A 11 -16.56 -34.08 3.17
C ARG A 11 -15.29 -33.45 2.57
N PRO A 12 -14.59 -34.12 1.64
CA PRO A 12 -13.33 -33.64 1.06
C PRO A 12 -13.46 -32.33 0.25
N GLY A 13 -14.68 -31.82 0.05
CA GLY A 13 -14.95 -30.52 -0.59
C GLY A 13 -15.06 -29.30 0.35
N ALA A 14 -15.13 -29.49 1.67
CA ALA A 14 -15.36 -28.37 2.59
C ALA A 14 -14.17 -27.39 2.66
N LEU A 15 -12.93 -27.91 2.64
CA LEU A 15 -11.72 -27.09 2.64
C LEU A 15 -11.50 -26.37 1.30
N ALA A 16 -11.87 -27.00 0.18
CA ALA A 16 -11.76 -26.40 -1.15
C ALA A 16 -12.76 -25.24 -1.35
N GLY A 17 -13.92 -25.28 -0.69
CA GLY A 17 -14.90 -24.20 -0.69
C GLY A 17 -14.49 -22.98 0.14
N TRP A 18 -13.73 -23.20 1.23
CA TRP A 18 -13.32 -22.13 2.15
C TRP A 18 -12.44 -21.05 1.49
N LEU A 19 -11.46 -21.46 0.66
CA LEU A 19 -10.62 -20.53 -0.10
C LEU A 19 -11.32 -19.87 -1.30
N ARG A 20 -12.54 -20.31 -1.63
CA ARG A 20 -13.34 -19.81 -2.77
C ARG A 20 -14.53 -18.95 -2.33
N ALA A 21 -14.64 -18.65 -1.04
CA ALA A 21 -15.68 -17.77 -0.52
C ALA A 21 -15.60 -16.40 -1.20
N THR A 22 -16.73 -15.89 -1.68
CA THR A 22 -16.82 -14.58 -2.31
C THR A 22 -17.43 -13.58 -1.33
N ALA A 23 -16.78 -12.43 -1.18
CA ALA A 23 -17.27 -11.31 -0.39
C ALA A 23 -17.58 -10.13 -1.31
N PRO A 24 -18.54 -9.26 -0.96
CA PRO A 24 -18.76 -8.03 -1.71
C PRO A 24 -17.51 -7.14 -1.60
N LEU A 25 -17.20 -6.38 -2.66
CA LEU A 25 -15.99 -5.55 -2.74
C LEU A 25 -16.08 -4.22 -1.97
N TRP A 26 -17.27 -3.81 -1.54
CA TRP A 26 -17.48 -2.52 -0.87
C TRP A 26 -16.67 -2.31 0.42
N PRO A 27 -16.44 -3.31 1.29
CA PRO A 27 -15.61 -3.14 2.48
C PRO A 27 -14.15 -2.86 2.12
N LEU A 28 -13.65 -3.51 1.06
CA LEU A 28 -12.30 -3.28 0.54
C LEU A 28 -12.19 -1.89 -0.09
N GLY A 29 -13.23 -1.43 -0.80
CA GLY A 29 -13.30 -0.06 -1.31
C GLY A 29 -13.26 0.99 -0.19
N LEU A 30 -13.98 0.77 0.91
CA LEU A 30 -13.93 1.65 2.08
C LEU A 30 -12.56 1.63 2.76
N ALA A 31 -12.00 0.44 2.99
CA ALA A 31 -10.66 0.29 3.56
C ALA A 31 -9.60 0.98 2.69
N ARG A 32 -9.72 0.90 1.36
CA ARG A 32 -8.86 1.58 0.39
C ARG A 32 -8.94 3.10 0.54
N ILE A 33 -10.13 3.67 0.68
CA ILE A 33 -10.32 5.11 0.90
C ILE A 33 -9.67 5.56 2.22
N LEU A 34 -9.94 4.83 3.32
CA LEU A 34 -9.35 5.14 4.63
C LEU A 34 -7.83 5.06 4.61
N TYR A 35 -7.29 4.05 3.92
CA TYR A 35 -5.86 3.90 3.74
C TYR A 35 -5.26 5.02 2.88
N GLY A 36 -5.91 5.42 1.79
CA GLY A 36 -5.50 6.59 1.00
C GLY A 36 -5.52 7.88 1.83
N TYR A 37 -6.55 8.06 2.68
CA TYR A 37 -6.62 9.20 3.60
C TYR A 37 -5.47 9.21 4.61
N LEU A 38 -5.06 8.04 5.12
CA LEU A 38 -3.86 7.91 5.96
C LEU A 38 -2.63 8.46 5.23
N TRP A 39 -2.37 8.05 3.98
CA TRP A 39 -1.22 8.55 3.22
C TRP A 39 -1.30 10.05 2.92
N TRP A 40 -2.50 10.55 2.63
CA TRP A 40 -2.73 11.99 2.48
C TRP A 40 -2.37 12.74 3.77
N GLN A 41 -2.84 12.27 4.93
CA GLN A 41 -2.44 12.86 6.21
C GLN A 41 -0.93 12.77 6.46
N GLN A 42 -0.28 11.67 6.07
CA GLN A 42 1.17 11.52 6.22
C GLN A 42 1.97 12.50 5.34
N SER A 43 1.42 12.85 4.18
CA SER A 43 2.03 13.84 3.29
C SER A 43 1.91 15.28 3.84
N ALA A 44 0.84 15.57 4.59
CA ALA A 44 0.50 16.94 4.99
C ALA A 44 1.50 17.61 5.94
N TRP A 45 2.24 16.83 6.74
CA TRP A 45 3.24 17.35 7.67
C TRP A 45 4.67 17.36 7.08
N LYS A 46 4.85 16.97 5.81
CA LYS A 46 6.13 17.03 5.08
C LYS A 46 6.22 18.32 4.26
N VAL A 47 6.20 19.44 4.97
CA VAL A 47 6.04 20.77 4.35
C VAL A 47 7.34 21.24 3.69
N PRO A 48 7.34 21.56 2.37
CA PRO A 48 8.53 22.06 1.69
C PRO A 48 9.05 23.40 2.22
N SER A 49 8.17 24.24 2.79
CA SER A 49 8.55 25.56 3.33
C SER A 49 9.44 25.48 4.57
N ASP A 50 9.45 24.34 5.26
CA ASP A 50 10.31 24.06 6.43
C ASP A 50 11.53 23.19 6.04
N ASP A 51 11.86 23.13 4.74
CA ASP A 51 12.83 22.21 4.15
C ASP A 51 12.60 20.76 4.64
N PHE A 52 11.34 20.31 4.58
CA PHE A 52 10.91 18.98 5.02
C PHE A 52 11.25 18.66 6.49
N GLY A 53 11.29 19.68 7.35
CA GLY A 53 11.60 19.54 8.77
C GLY A 53 13.07 19.80 9.12
N ARG A 54 13.94 20.04 8.13
CA ARG A 54 15.37 20.28 8.39
C ARG A 54 15.62 21.58 9.14
N THR A 55 14.80 22.60 8.92
CA THR A 55 14.93 23.90 9.62
C THR A 55 14.39 23.83 11.04
N SER A 56 13.22 23.21 11.25
CA SER A 56 12.61 23.06 12.59
C SER A 56 13.17 21.90 13.41
N GLY A 57 13.84 20.94 12.78
CA GLY A 57 14.22 19.66 13.40
C GLY A 57 13.08 18.65 13.52
N GLY A 58 11.88 18.97 13.01
CA GLY A 58 10.70 18.10 13.02
C GLY A 58 10.55 17.30 11.72
N GLY A 59 9.32 16.94 11.39
CA GLY A 59 9.01 16.47 10.04
C GLY A 59 9.76 15.22 9.60
N LEU A 60 9.96 15.10 8.29
CA LEU A 60 10.70 14.00 7.68
C LEU A 60 12.13 13.94 8.23
N TRP A 61 12.74 15.10 8.49
CA TRP A 61 14.09 15.20 9.04
C TRP A 61 14.24 14.49 10.39
N TYR A 62 13.31 14.71 11.32
CA TYR A 62 13.31 14.05 12.62
C TYR A 62 13.37 12.52 12.47
N TRP A 63 12.49 11.96 11.64
CA TRP A 63 12.40 10.51 11.45
C TRP A 63 13.65 9.95 10.77
N VAL A 64 14.17 10.61 9.74
CA VAL A 64 15.42 10.19 9.09
C VAL A 64 16.59 10.19 10.08
N GLN A 65 16.66 11.15 11.01
CA GLN A 65 17.67 11.13 12.07
C GLN A 65 17.48 9.95 13.04
N GLN A 66 16.23 9.58 13.38
CA GLN A 66 15.96 8.37 14.17
C GLN A 66 16.41 7.10 13.44
N GLU A 67 16.16 6.98 12.14
CA GLU A 67 16.60 5.85 11.31
C GLU A 67 18.14 5.74 11.25
N ILE A 68 18.85 6.87 11.30
CA ILE A 68 20.33 6.90 11.32
C ILE A 68 20.88 6.53 12.71
N GLN A 69 20.22 6.95 13.79
CA GLN A 69 20.62 6.66 15.17
C GLN A 69 20.33 5.21 15.56
N HIS A 70 19.25 4.65 15.05
CA HIS A 70 18.75 3.32 15.38
C HIS A 70 18.53 2.47 14.11
N PRO A 71 19.59 2.19 13.34
CA PRO A 71 19.43 1.57 12.04
C PRO A 71 19.00 0.11 12.15
N THR A 72 17.92 -0.26 11.47
CA THR A 72 17.55 -1.67 11.29
C THR A 72 18.59 -2.42 10.44
N VAL A 73 19.10 -1.75 9.40
CA VAL A 73 20.07 -2.29 8.44
C VAL A 73 21.19 -1.27 8.23
N GLY A 74 22.44 -1.67 8.46
CA GLY A 74 23.60 -0.79 8.31
C GLY A 74 23.72 -0.16 6.91
N ALA A 75 23.51 -0.95 5.86
CA ALA A 75 23.55 -0.44 4.48
C ALA A 75 22.47 0.63 4.19
N TYR A 76 21.31 0.55 4.85
CA TYR A 76 20.26 1.55 4.71
C TYR A 76 20.69 2.88 5.35
N ARG A 77 21.29 2.82 6.54
CA ARG A 77 21.91 4.00 7.17
C ARG A 77 22.98 4.64 6.29
N ASP A 78 23.85 3.84 5.70
CA ASP A 78 24.90 4.36 4.83
C ASP A 78 24.31 5.10 3.63
N PHE A 79 23.24 4.59 3.02
CA PHE A 79 22.48 5.29 1.99
C PHE A 79 21.89 6.62 2.52
N LEU A 80 21.28 6.62 3.71
CA LEU A 80 20.71 7.84 4.29
C LEU A 80 21.78 8.93 4.46
N VAL A 81 22.95 8.57 5.00
CA VAL A 81 24.03 9.52 5.30
C VAL A 81 24.77 9.97 4.03
N THR A 82 25.04 9.06 3.09
CA THR A 82 25.91 9.34 1.95
C THR A 82 25.15 9.81 0.71
N VAL A 83 23.87 9.47 0.58
CA VAL A 83 23.05 9.80 -0.60
C VAL A 83 21.88 10.70 -0.22
N MET A 84 21.06 10.31 0.76
CA MET A 84 19.82 11.03 1.06
C MET A 84 20.07 12.42 1.66
N ILE A 85 20.87 12.52 2.73
CA ILE A 85 21.18 13.79 3.39
C ILE A 85 21.83 14.81 2.44
N PRO A 86 22.83 14.45 1.63
CA PRO A 86 23.41 15.38 0.66
C PRO A 86 22.41 15.86 -0.41
N HIS A 87 21.42 15.04 -0.76
CA HIS A 87 20.40 15.35 -1.76
C HIS A 87 19.01 15.55 -1.11
N TRP A 88 18.99 16.14 0.09
CA TRP A 88 17.81 16.21 0.96
C TRP A 88 16.54 16.72 0.25
N THR A 89 16.62 17.86 -0.42
CA THR A 89 15.48 18.49 -1.09
C THR A 89 14.87 17.59 -2.17
N PHE A 90 15.69 16.85 -2.92
CA PHE A 90 15.21 15.90 -3.93
C PHE A 90 14.40 14.77 -3.28
N PHE A 91 14.94 14.16 -2.22
CA PHE A 91 14.25 13.08 -1.51
C PHE A 91 13.02 13.56 -0.76
N GLY A 92 13.03 14.78 -0.20
CA GLY A 92 11.86 15.40 0.40
C GLY A 92 10.70 15.53 -0.59
N TRP A 93 10.97 16.07 -1.78
CA TRP A 93 9.96 16.15 -2.85
C TRP A 93 9.54 14.77 -3.36
N MET A 94 10.47 13.85 -3.55
CA MET A 94 10.17 12.48 -3.97
C MET A 94 9.20 11.81 -2.98
N THR A 95 9.48 11.90 -1.68
CA THR A 95 8.62 11.36 -0.62
C THR A 95 7.26 12.04 -0.63
N LEU A 96 7.20 13.37 -0.60
CA LEU A 96 5.93 14.12 -0.60
C LEU A 96 5.05 13.77 -1.81
N LEU A 97 5.63 13.75 -3.02
CA LEU A 97 4.91 13.43 -4.25
C LEU A 97 4.45 11.97 -4.25
N THR A 98 5.27 11.04 -3.76
CA THR A 98 4.94 9.62 -3.69
C THR A 98 3.78 9.38 -2.74
N GLU A 99 3.81 9.95 -1.54
CA GLU A 99 2.75 9.81 -0.54
C GLU A 99 1.44 10.47 -1.00
N THR A 100 1.54 11.66 -1.61
CA THR A 100 0.38 12.34 -2.19
C THR A 100 -0.23 11.52 -3.32
N PHE A 101 0.62 10.97 -4.20
CA PHE A 101 0.18 10.10 -5.30
C PHE A 101 -0.55 8.86 -4.78
N ILE A 102 0.00 8.18 -3.75
CA ILE A 102 -0.65 7.05 -3.10
C ILE A 102 -2.01 7.48 -2.53
N GLY A 103 -2.05 8.58 -1.77
CA GLY A 103 -3.26 9.09 -1.15
C GLY A 103 -4.35 9.37 -2.19
N VAL A 104 -4.02 10.11 -3.24
CA VAL A 104 -4.98 10.49 -4.30
C VAL A 104 -5.45 9.27 -5.10
N THR A 105 -4.55 8.41 -5.57
CA THR A 105 -4.90 7.25 -6.39
C THR A 105 -5.78 6.26 -5.61
N LEU A 106 -5.46 6.00 -4.34
CA LEU A 106 -6.24 5.09 -3.49
C LEU A 106 -7.51 5.74 -2.93
N MET A 107 -7.57 7.04 -2.70
CA MET A 107 -8.83 7.69 -2.32
C MET A 107 -9.83 7.68 -3.48
N LEU A 108 -9.39 8.10 -4.67
CA LEU A 108 -10.24 8.17 -5.86
C LEU A 108 -10.51 6.79 -6.48
N GLY A 109 -9.66 5.81 -6.22
CA GLY A 109 -9.70 4.52 -6.89
C GLY A 109 -9.44 4.69 -8.38
N LEU A 110 -8.37 5.40 -8.73
CA LEU A 110 -7.91 5.62 -10.09
C LEU A 110 -6.54 4.96 -10.23
N GLY A 111 -6.49 3.86 -10.99
CA GLY A 111 -5.28 3.04 -11.09
C GLY A 111 -4.94 2.38 -9.76
N THR A 112 -5.94 1.79 -9.08
CA THR A 112 -5.82 1.28 -7.71
C THR A 112 -4.66 0.29 -7.56
N ARG A 113 -4.39 -0.56 -8.55
CA ARG A 113 -3.24 -1.49 -8.49
C ARG A 113 -1.90 -0.76 -8.54
N LEU A 114 -1.80 0.31 -9.33
CA LEU A 114 -0.59 1.13 -9.39
C LEU A 114 -0.37 1.87 -8.08
N GLY A 115 -1.41 2.51 -7.54
CA GLY A 115 -1.35 3.17 -6.23
C GLY A 115 -0.95 2.19 -5.13
N ALA A 116 -1.50 0.97 -5.15
CA ALA A 116 -1.17 -0.09 -4.20
C ALA A 116 0.28 -0.58 -4.33
N LEU A 117 0.82 -0.72 -5.55
CA LEU A 117 2.23 -1.08 -5.76
C LEU A 117 3.19 -0.03 -5.20
N VAL A 118 2.91 1.24 -5.50
CA VAL A 118 3.72 2.35 -5.00
C VAL A 118 3.61 2.44 -3.47
N ALA A 119 2.42 2.26 -2.92
CA ALA A 119 2.19 2.21 -1.48
C ALA A 119 2.94 1.06 -0.81
N LEU A 120 2.97 -0.12 -1.42
CA LEU A 120 3.69 -1.28 -0.91
C LEU A 120 5.20 -1.03 -0.89
N GLY A 121 5.74 -0.44 -1.96
CA GLY A 121 7.15 -0.06 -2.03
C GLY A 121 7.53 0.99 -0.98
N MET A 122 6.71 2.04 -0.84
CA MET A 122 6.93 3.09 0.16
C MET A 122 6.80 2.54 1.60
N ALA A 123 5.79 1.71 1.86
CA ALA A 123 5.61 1.05 3.15
C ALA A 123 6.80 0.15 3.50
N ALA A 124 7.33 -0.59 2.53
CA ALA A 124 8.52 -1.43 2.72
C ALA A 124 9.76 -0.58 3.04
N ASN A 125 9.95 0.54 2.33
CA ASN A 125 11.03 1.49 2.61
C ASN A 125 10.95 2.03 4.05
N ILE A 126 9.79 2.52 4.48
CA ILE A 126 9.55 3.00 5.85
C ILE A 126 9.80 1.89 6.88
N THR A 127 9.33 0.67 6.60
CA THR A 127 9.51 -0.49 7.49
C THR A 127 11.00 -0.79 7.70
N VAL A 128 11.79 -0.79 6.62
CA VAL A 128 13.25 -1.00 6.72
C VAL A 128 13.95 0.13 7.47
N GLY A 129 13.45 1.36 7.38
CA GLY A 129 14.00 2.50 8.11
C GLY A 129 13.71 2.47 9.61
N ILE A 130 12.44 2.25 9.99
CA ILE A 130 11.95 2.55 11.34
C ILE A 130 11.92 1.32 12.27
N LEU A 131 11.99 0.09 11.78
CA LEU A 131 11.90 -1.11 12.64
C LEU A 131 12.94 -1.19 13.78
N GLY A 132 14.06 -0.46 13.66
CA GLY A 132 15.12 -0.40 14.67
C GLY A 132 14.89 0.70 15.71
N VAL A 133 13.98 1.64 15.46
CA VAL A 133 13.71 2.80 16.32
C VAL A 133 12.98 2.35 17.59
N PRO A 134 13.44 2.76 18.79
CA PRO A 134 12.78 2.41 20.05
C PRO A 134 11.34 2.91 20.12
N HIS A 135 10.50 2.21 20.89
CA HIS A 135 9.09 2.55 21.17
C HIS A 135 8.13 2.48 19.98
N GLU A 136 8.58 1.94 18.85
CA GLU A 136 7.75 1.70 17.68
C GLU A 136 6.89 0.43 17.81
N TRP A 137 5.66 0.50 17.30
CA TRP A 137 4.76 -0.65 17.31
C TRP A 137 4.82 -1.41 15.98
N GLY A 138 5.48 -2.57 15.98
CA GLY A 138 5.72 -3.38 14.78
C GLY A 138 4.49 -3.68 13.92
N TRP A 139 3.31 -3.83 14.55
CA TRP A 139 2.06 -4.13 13.83
C TRP A 139 1.59 -2.99 12.92
N THR A 140 1.98 -1.75 13.19
CA THR A 140 1.73 -0.62 12.30
C THR A 140 2.26 -0.89 10.89
N TYR A 141 3.49 -1.41 10.79
CA TYR A 141 4.15 -1.72 9.52
C TYR A 141 3.55 -2.94 8.83
N VAL A 142 3.14 -3.94 9.60
CA VAL A 142 2.42 -5.10 9.07
C VAL A 142 1.12 -4.65 8.41
N MET A 143 0.35 -3.76 9.04
CA MET A 143 -0.88 -3.21 8.48
C MET A 143 -0.60 -2.32 7.26
N LEU A 144 0.47 -1.53 7.32
CA LEU A 144 0.92 -0.66 6.22
C LEU A 144 1.34 -1.46 4.98
N LEU A 145 1.83 -2.70 5.14
CA LEU A 145 2.16 -3.59 4.03
C LEU A 145 0.97 -4.46 3.59
N ALA A 146 0.19 -4.96 4.53
CA ALA A 146 -0.90 -5.91 4.26
C ALA A 146 -2.04 -5.25 3.47
N LEU A 147 -2.43 -4.03 3.82
CA LEU A 147 -3.53 -3.32 3.14
C LEU A 147 -3.26 -3.07 1.65
N PRO A 148 -2.12 -2.48 1.23
CA PRO A 148 -1.84 -2.33 -0.19
C PRO A 148 -1.64 -3.68 -0.89
N ALA A 149 -1.09 -4.70 -0.22
CA ALA A 149 -1.05 -6.05 -0.78
C ALA A 149 -2.46 -6.60 -1.07
N LEU A 150 -3.42 -6.41 -0.16
CA LEU A 150 -4.82 -6.76 -0.40
C LEU A 150 -5.42 -5.97 -1.57
N PHE A 151 -5.19 -4.66 -1.65
CA PHE A 151 -5.72 -3.84 -2.76
C PHE A 151 -5.09 -4.18 -4.11
N LEU A 152 -3.85 -4.67 -4.12
CA LEU A 152 -3.17 -5.15 -5.34
C LEU A 152 -3.74 -6.48 -5.82
N LEU A 153 -3.99 -7.40 -4.88
CA LEU A 153 -4.49 -8.75 -5.15
C LEU A 153 -6.00 -8.80 -5.41
N THR A 154 -6.72 -7.77 -5.00
CA THR A 154 -8.17 -7.65 -5.17
C THR A 154 -8.52 -6.58 -6.20
N ASP A 155 -9.73 -6.63 -6.76
CA ASP A 155 -10.25 -5.55 -7.62
C ASP A 155 -10.88 -4.42 -6.78
N ALA A 156 -10.20 -3.95 -5.72
CA ALA A 156 -10.73 -2.95 -4.79
C ALA A 156 -11.08 -1.61 -5.47
N GLY A 157 -10.45 -1.30 -6.62
CA GLY A 157 -10.78 -0.14 -7.45
C GLY A 157 -12.20 -0.17 -8.02
N ARG A 158 -12.76 -1.37 -8.23
CA ARG A 158 -14.10 -1.54 -8.81
C ARG A 158 -15.25 -1.22 -7.84
N SER A 159 -14.95 -0.94 -6.57
CA SER A 159 -15.94 -0.49 -5.59
C SER A 159 -15.55 0.88 -5.03
N PHE A 160 -16.48 1.84 -5.11
CA PHE A 160 -16.24 3.25 -4.74
C PHE A 160 -15.03 3.90 -5.44
N GLY A 161 -14.56 3.35 -6.57
CA GLY A 161 -13.45 3.90 -7.36
C GLY A 161 -13.88 4.29 -8.76
N VAL A 162 -13.15 5.25 -9.33
CA VAL A 162 -13.28 5.65 -10.74
C VAL A 162 -12.98 4.48 -11.68
N ASP A 163 -12.13 3.54 -11.23
CA ASP A 163 -11.78 2.30 -11.90
C ASP A 163 -13.00 1.47 -12.33
N ALA A 164 -14.10 1.53 -11.58
CA ALA A 164 -15.37 0.88 -11.94
C ALA A 164 -15.94 1.37 -13.28
N PHE A 165 -15.81 2.66 -13.59
CA PHE A 165 -16.29 3.25 -14.84
C PHE A 165 -15.37 2.93 -16.03
N LEU A 166 -14.08 2.74 -15.77
CA LEU A 166 -13.07 2.45 -16.79
C LEU A 166 -13.05 0.96 -17.19
N ALA A 167 -13.49 0.06 -16.30
CA ALA A 167 -13.48 -1.38 -16.53
C ALA A 167 -14.21 -1.80 -17.81
N GLY A 168 -15.45 -1.32 -18.03
CA GLY A 168 -16.26 -1.70 -19.20
C GLY A 168 -15.68 -1.25 -20.56
N PRO A 169 -15.26 0.01 -20.73
CA PRO A 169 -14.54 0.45 -21.93
C PRO A 169 -13.22 -0.29 -22.17
N LEU A 170 -12.43 -0.54 -21.12
CA LEU A 170 -11.14 -1.23 -21.20
C LEU A 170 -11.30 -2.70 -21.59
N GLU A 171 -12.31 -3.40 -21.07
CA GLU A 171 -12.62 -4.78 -21.45
C GLU A 171 -12.98 -4.90 -22.93
N ARG A 172 -13.83 -3.99 -23.44
CA ARG A 172 -14.17 -3.93 -24.86
C ARG A 172 -12.96 -3.61 -25.75
N ALA A 173 -12.04 -2.78 -25.29
CA ALA A 173 -10.82 -2.46 -26.04
C ALA A 173 -9.77 -3.59 -25.99
N ALA A 174 -9.66 -4.31 -24.87
CA ALA A 174 -8.77 -5.46 -24.72
C ALA A 174 -9.24 -6.67 -25.55
N ALA A 175 -10.55 -6.90 -25.63
CA ALA A 175 -11.15 -7.92 -26.49
C ALA A 175 -10.87 -7.68 -27.98
N ARG A 176 -10.64 -6.42 -28.37
CA ARG A 176 -10.25 -6.00 -29.72
C ARG A 176 -8.74 -6.16 -30.01
N GLY A 177 -7.98 -6.76 -29.09
CA GLY A 177 -6.57 -7.12 -29.29
C GLY A 177 -5.53 -6.06 -28.90
N SER A 178 -5.95 -4.90 -28.36
CA SER A 178 -5.01 -3.85 -27.93
C SER A 178 -4.22 -4.26 -26.69
N ARG A 179 -2.89 -4.34 -26.81
CA ARG A 179 -1.97 -4.63 -25.68
C ARG A 179 -2.00 -3.54 -24.61
N LEU A 180 -2.15 -2.28 -25.03
CA LEU A 180 -2.27 -1.13 -24.12
C LEU A 180 -3.56 -1.20 -23.30
N ALA A 181 -4.68 -1.59 -23.92
CA ALA A 181 -5.94 -1.77 -23.20
C ALA A 181 -5.86 -2.91 -22.18
N ARG A 182 -5.08 -3.96 -22.47
CA ARG A 182 -4.85 -5.06 -21.52
C ARG A 182 -4.02 -4.63 -20.31
N LEU A 183 -2.98 -3.81 -20.53
CA LEU A 183 -2.18 -3.23 -19.45
C LEU A 183 -3.01 -2.26 -18.60
N ALA A 184 -3.76 -1.35 -19.24
CA ALA A 184 -4.62 -0.42 -18.52
C ALA A 184 -5.73 -1.15 -17.74
N ARG A 185 -6.30 -2.24 -18.26
CA ARG A 185 -7.23 -3.13 -17.52
C ARG A 185 -6.58 -3.82 -16.33
N TRP A 186 -5.27 -4.02 -16.33
CA TRP A 186 -4.58 -4.60 -15.19
C TRP A 186 -4.29 -3.54 -14.12
N LEU A 187 -4.04 -2.29 -14.50
CA LEU A 187 -3.78 -1.21 -13.54
C LEU A 187 -5.03 -0.76 -12.77
N VAL A 188 -6.21 -1.00 -13.35
CA VAL A 188 -7.56 -0.68 -12.89
C VAL A 188 -8.21 -1.92 -12.26
#